data_AF-R7SJD8-F1
#
_entry.id   AF-R7SJD8-F1
#
_cell.length_a   1.000
_cell.length_b   1.000
_cell.length_c   1.000
_cell.angle_alpha   90.00
_cell.angle_beta   90.00
_cell.angle_gamma   90.00
#
_symmetry.space_group_name_H-M   'P 1'
#
loop_
_entity.id
_entity.type
_entity.pdbx_description
1 polymer ?
#
loop_
_entity_poly.entity_id
_entity_poly.type
_entity_poly.pdbx_seq_one_letter_code
_entity_poly.pdbx_strand_id
1 'polypeptide(L)'
;MTDFASQGRIHINNMVNLHGAKNHQSVYTAFSRGVSLQGAIILQGFDDKHLTGEITGDLRQEFRELKLLDEITCLRYEGKCSTGITRSELIHSFRIWKDENYVTKTMHKI
;
A
#
# COMPACT_ATOMS: atom_id res chain seq x y z
N MET A 1 -18.82 -5.34 13.95
CA MET A 1 -18.61 -5.14 12.50
C MET A 1 -17.36 -5.89 12.10
N THR A 2 -17.33 -6.60 10.98
CA THR A 2 -16.10 -7.25 10.49
C THR A 2 -15.13 -6.21 9.94
N ASP A 3 -13.86 -6.56 9.81
CA ASP A 3 -12.84 -5.75 9.15
C ASP A 3 -13.26 -5.34 7.73
N PHE A 4 -13.78 -6.27 6.92
CA PHE A 4 -14.30 -5.97 5.58
C PHE A 4 -15.45 -4.95 5.60
N ALA A 5 -16.45 -5.14 6.46
CA ALA A 5 -17.59 -4.23 6.54
C ALA A 5 -17.23 -2.86 7.14
N SER A 6 -16.10 -2.77 7.83
CA SER A 6 -15.60 -1.52 8.40
C SER A 6 -14.88 -0.64 7.38
N GLN A 7 -14.40 -1.20 6.27
CA GLN A 7 -13.56 -0.48 5.31
C GLN A 7 -14.25 0.80 4.80
N GLY A 8 -13.52 1.91 4.84
CA GLY A 8 -14.02 3.23 4.42
C GLY A 8 -14.86 3.97 5.47
N ARG A 9 -15.06 3.40 6.67
CA ARG A 9 -15.75 4.08 7.78
C ARG A 9 -14.77 4.79 8.73
N ILE A 10 -15.30 5.74 9.48
CA ILE A 10 -14.55 6.48 10.50
C ILE A 10 -15.24 6.27 11.85
N HIS A 11 -14.45 5.97 12.87
CA HIS A 11 -14.87 5.74 14.25
C HIS A 11 -14.09 6.63 15.21
N ILE A 12 -14.81 7.47 15.96
CA ILE A 12 -14.21 8.34 16.98
C ILE A 12 -13.67 7.49 18.13
N ASN A 13 -14.49 6.56 18.62
CA ASN A 13 -14.10 5.52 19.59
C ASN A 13 -13.98 4.20 18.82
N ASN A 14 -12.75 3.76 18.59
CA ASN A 14 -12.42 2.59 17.79
C ASN A 14 -12.08 1.40 18.69
N MET A 15 -13.11 0.66 19.07
CA MET A 15 -12.96 -0.57 19.82
C MET A 15 -12.69 -1.73 18.85
N VAL A 16 -11.48 -2.27 18.88
CA VAL A 16 -11.01 -3.26 17.91
C VAL A 16 -10.73 -4.60 18.60
N ASN A 17 -11.25 -5.68 18.00
CA ASN A 17 -10.83 -7.03 18.33
C ASN A 17 -9.94 -7.59 17.21
N LEU A 18 -8.67 -7.82 17.53
CA LEU A 18 -7.66 -8.29 16.58
C LEU A 18 -7.41 -9.80 16.64
N HIS A 19 -8.00 -10.53 17.60
CA HIS A 19 -7.81 -11.97 17.73
C HIS A 19 -8.26 -12.74 16.46
N GLY A 20 -9.27 -12.22 15.75
CA GLY A 20 -9.75 -12.79 14.48
C GLY A 20 -9.03 -12.27 13.23
N ALA A 21 -8.02 -11.41 13.37
CA ALA A 21 -7.33 -10.81 12.22
C ALA A 21 -6.46 -11.88 11.53
N LYS A 22 -6.68 -12.05 10.21
CA LYS A 22 -6.01 -13.11 9.44
C LYS A 22 -4.66 -12.69 8.87
N ASN A 23 -4.45 -11.39 8.66
CA ASN A 23 -3.25 -10.86 8.02
C ASN A 23 -3.04 -9.38 8.38
N HIS A 24 -1.95 -8.80 7.87
CA HIS A 24 -1.60 -7.39 8.08
C HIS A 24 -2.70 -6.43 7.60
N GLN A 25 -3.41 -6.76 6.52
CA GLN A 25 -4.46 -5.92 5.95
C GLN A 25 -5.67 -5.82 6.88
N SER A 26 -6.08 -6.92 7.52
CA SER A 26 -7.15 -6.91 8.52
C SER A 26 -6.79 -5.99 9.69
N VAL A 27 -5.56 -6.08 10.19
CA VAL A 27 -5.08 -5.25 11.31
C VAL A 27 -5.03 -3.77 10.90
N TYR A 28 -4.44 -3.46 9.74
CA TYR A 28 -4.39 -2.11 9.20
C TYR A 28 -5.80 -1.53 8.99
N THR A 29 -6.71 -2.32 8.41
CA THR A 29 -8.09 -1.90 8.16
C THR A 29 -8.81 -1.58 9.45
N ALA A 30 -8.61 -2.37 10.50
CA ALA A 30 -9.27 -2.16 11.78
C ALA A 30 -8.75 -0.90 12.50
N PHE A 31 -7.44 -0.65 12.51
CA PHE A 31 -6.87 0.55 13.12
C PHE A 31 -7.13 1.83 12.32
N SER A 32 -7.08 1.76 10.98
CA SER A 32 -7.29 2.92 10.10
C SER A 32 -8.73 3.47 10.08
N ARG A 33 -9.63 2.90 10.90
CA ARG A 33 -10.95 3.50 11.18
C ARG A 33 -10.91 4.50 12.32
N GLY A 34 -9.94 4.39 13.23
CA GLY A 34 -9.80 5.28 14.37
C GLY A 34 -9.34 6.67 13.97
N VAL A 35 -9.94 7.69 14.57
CA VAL A 35 -9.52 9.10 14.38
C VAL A 35 -8.31 9.45 15.23
N SER A 36 -8.17 8.82 16.40
CA SER A 36 -7.08 9.08 17.34
C SER A 36 -6.64 7.80 18.05
N LEU A 37 -5.40 7.80 18.56
CA LEU A 37 -4.88 6.72 19.39
C LEU A 37 -5.62 6.61 20.72
N GLN A 38 -6.02 7.73 21.32
CA GLN A 38 -6.76 7.76 22.60
C GLN A 38 -8.12 7.07 22.48
N GLY A 39 -8.77 7.17 21.32
CA GLY A 39 -10.01 6.47 21.03
C GLY A 39 -9.84 5.01 20.66
N ALA A 40 -8.62 4.51 20.45
CA ALA A 40 -8.35 3.15 20.05
C ALA A 40 -8.23 2.22 21.26
N ILE A 41 -9.14 1.25 21.37
CA ILE A 41 -9.16 0.27 22.46
C ILE A 41 -9.00 -1.12 21.86
N ILE A 42 -7.99 -1.86 22.31
CA ILE A 42 -7.72 -3.23 21.88
C ILE A 42 -8.34 -4.19 22.90
N LEU A 43 -9.31 -4.99 22.48
CA LEU A 43 -10.07 -5.86 23.37
C LEU A 43 -9.34 -7.16 23.76
N GLN A 44 -8.49 -7.69 22.88
CA GLN A 44 -7.79 -8.98 23.05
C GLN A 44 -6.40 -8.92 22.42
N GLY A 45 -5.54 -9.87 22.82
CA GLY A 45 -4.23 -10.05 22.20
C GLY A 45 -4.31 -10.32 20.69
N PHE A 46 -3.20 -10.06 20.00
CA PHE A 46 -3.05 -10.27 18.57
C PHE A 46 -1.71 -10.94 18.28
N ASP A 47 -1.56 -11.53 17.09
CA ASP A 47 -0.28 -12.05 16.62
C ASP A 47 0.59 -10.89 16.14
N ASP A 48 1.72 -10.65 16.82
CA ASP A 48 2.70 -9.63 16.46
C ASP A 48 3.22 -9.79 15.04
N LYS A 49 3.20 -11.00 14.48
CA LYS A 49 3.59 -11.26 13.08
C LYS A 49 2.65 -10.59 12.09
N HIS A 50 1.39 -10.37 12.42
CA HIS A 50 0.47 -9.65 11.53
C HIS A 50 0.75 -8.14 11.51
N LEU A 51 1.45 -7.60 12.52
CA LEU A 51 1.86 -6.19 12.58
C LEU A 51 3.28 -5.95 12.07
N THR A 52 4.21 -6.82 12.44
CA THR A 52 5.64 -6.72 12.12
C THR A 52 6.05 -7.50 10.88
N GLY A 53 5.16 -8.34 10.37
CA GLY A 53 5.39 -9.16 9.20
C GLY A 53 5.42 -8.37 7.91
N GLU A 54 5.90 -9.07 6.88
CA GLU A 54 6.01 -8.52 5.55
C GLU A 54 4.66 -8.32 4.85
N ILE A 55 4.58 -7.26 4.04
CA ILE A 55 3.50 -7.08 3.07
C ILE A 55 3.59 -8.19 2.01
N THR A 56 2.45 -8.63 1.50
CA THR A 56 2.39 -9.66 0.44
C THR A 56 3.21 -9.25 -0.79
N GLY A 57 3.80 -10.23 -1.47
CA GLY A 57 4.64 -10.00 -2.65
C GLY A 57 3.93 -9.21 -3.75
N ASP A 58 2.67 -9.53 -4.01
CA ASP A 58 1.84 -8.84 -5.01
C ASP A 58 1.67 -7.35 -4.67
N LEU A 59 1.37 -7.03 -3.41
CA LEU A 59 1.18 -5.64 -3.00
C LEU A 59 2.51 -4.85 -3.00
N ARG A 60 3.63 -5.52 -2.69
CA ARG A 60 4.96 -4.93 -2.88
C ARG A 60 5.26 -4.62 -4.34
N GLN A 61 4.87 -5.50 -5.27
CA GLN A 61 5.01 -5.26 -6.70
C GLN A 61 4.15 -4.07 -7.15
N GLU A 62 2.89 -4.01 -6.73
CA GLU A 62 1.99 -2.89 -7.04
C GLU A 62 2.57 -1.56 -6.53
N PHE A 63 3.11 -1.49 -5.30
CA PHE A 63 3.76 -0.28 -4.80
C PHE A 63 5.02 0.11 -5.60
N ARG A 64 5.81 -0.86 -6.06
CA ARG A 64 6.97 -0.60 -6.93
C ARG A 64 6.52 0.00 -8.26
N GLU A 65 5.48 -0.58 -8.86
CA GLU A 65 4.93 -0.13 -10.13
C GLU A 65 4.29 1.27 -10.00
N LEU A 66 3.58 1.56 -8.91
CA LEU A 66 3.02 2.91 -8.65
C LEU A 66 4.09 4.00 -8.60
N LYS A 67 5.23 3.73 -7.97
CA LYS A 67 6.34 4.69 -7.92
C LYS A 67 7.05 4.84 -9.26
N LEU A 68 7.13 3.78 -10.03
CA LEU A 68 7.66 3.83 -11.39
C LEU A 68 6.73 4.67 -12.30
N LEU A 69 5.41 4.52 -12.14
CA LEU A 69 4.42 5.37 -12.82
C LEU A 69 4.50 6.83 -12.40
N ASP A 70 4.77 7.12 -11.12
CA ASP A 70 4.98 8.47 -10.61
C ASP A 70 6.20 9.13 -11.30
N GLU A 71 7.29 8.40 -11.45
CA GLU A 71 8.48 8.86 -12.16
C GLU A 71 8.23 9.06 -13.66
N ILE A 72 7.51 8.13 -14.31
CA ILE A 72 7.08 8.27 -15.71
C ILE A 72 6.22 9.53 -15.87
N THR A 73 5.31 9.80 -14.92
CA THR A 73 4.44 10.98 -14.96
C THR A 73 5.24 12.26 -14.86
N CYS A 74 6.23 12.31 -13.95
CA CYS A 74 7.17 13.43 -13.85
C CYS A 74 7.94 13.65 -15.15
N LEU A 75 8.52 12.59 -15.74
CA LEU A 75 9.29 12.70 -16.97
C LEU A 75 8.43 13.08 -18.18
N ARG A 76 7.17 12.64 -18.21
CA ARG A 76 6.21 13.02 -19.23
C ARG A 76 5.85 14.50 -19.13
N TYR A 77 5.67 15.02 -17.92
CA TYR A 77 5.50 16.45 -17.68
C TYR A 77 6.69 17.27 -18.18
N GLU A 78 7.92 16.76 -18.00
CA GLU A 78 9.14 17.37 -18.52
C GLU A 78 9.37 17.15 -20.04
N GLY A 79 8.48 16.43 -20.73
CA GLY A 79 8.61 16.13 -22.16
C GLY A 79 9.72 15.14 -22.51
N LYS A 80 10.22 14.36 -21.54
CA LYS A 80 11.40 13.49 -21.69
C LYS A 80 11.11 12.01 -21.93
N CYS A 81 9.86 11.56 -21.76
CA CYS A 81 9.56 10.12 -21.71
C CYS A 81 8.25 9.69 -22.41
N SER A 82 8.13 8.38 -22.59
CA SER A 82 7.38 7.66 -23.63
C SER A 82 5.86 7.75 -23.57
N THR A 83 5.28 7.38 -24.71
CA THR A 83 3.86 7.27 -25.01
C THR A 83 3.32 5.89 -24.61
N GLY A 84 2.17 5.90 -23.94
CA GLY A 84 1.36 4.73 -23.60
C GLY A 84 0.07 5.19 -22.94
N ILE A 85 -1.00 4.39 -23.05
CA ILE A 85 -2.31 4.72 -22.46
C ILE A 85 -2.54 3.85 -21.23
N THR A 86 -2.17 2.57 -21.31
CA THR A 86 -2.36 1.63 -20.21
C THR A 86 -1.15 1.58 -19.27
N ARG A 87 -1.41 1.15 -18.03
CA ARG A 87 -0.36 0.92 -17.02
C ARG A 87 0.76 0.03 -17.56
N SER A 88 0.41 -1.10 -18.16
CA SER A 88 1.36 -2.11 -18.65
C SER A 88 2.21 -1.56 -19.80
N GLU A 89 1.62 -0.84 -20.75
CA GLU A 89 2.33 -0.20 -21.86
C GLU A 89 3.34 0.85 -21.37
N LEU A 90 2.93 1.69 -20.41
CA LEU A 90 3.79 2.73 -19.85
C LEU A 90 5.00 2.12 -19.14
N ILE A 91 4.77 1.13 -18.28
CA ILE A 91 5.85 0.45 -17.56
C ILE A 91 6.79 -0.26 -18.54
N HIS A 92 6.24 -0.96 -19.53
CA HIS A 92 7.03 -1.69 -20.51
C HIS A 92 7.88 -0.76 -21.38
N SER A 93 7.29 0.29 -21.95
CA SER A 93 8.02 1.28 -22.76
C SER A 93 9.08 2.02 -21.96
N PHE A 94 8.81 2.35 -20.69
CA PHE A 94 9.77 2.97 -19.80
C PHE A 94 10.95 2.06 -19.48
N ARG A 95 10.71 0.77 -19.23
CA ARG A 95 11.77 -0.22 -18.99
C ARG A 95 12.66 -0.42 -20.22
N ILE A 96 12.09 -0.46 -21.42
CA ILE A 96 12.86 -0.51 -22.68
C ILE A 96 13.72 0.75 -22.83
N TRP A 97 13.17 1.92 -22.51
CA TRP A 97 13.87 3.20 -22.68
C TRP A 97 14.99 3.41 -21.65
N LYS A 98 14.77 3.02 -20.39
CA LYS A 98 15.69 3.33 -19.29
C LYS A 98 16.62 2.17 -18.97
N ASP A 99 16.04 1.08 -18.49
CA ASP A 99 16.66 -0.22 -18.18
C ASP A 99 15.57 -1.16 -17.61
N GLU A 100 15.65 -2.46 -17.90
CA GLU A 100 14.68 -3.44 -17.40
C GLU A 100 14.74 -3.61 -15.88
N ASN A 101 15.94 -3.45 -15.30
CA ASN A 101 16.19 -3.57 -13.86
C ASN A 101 16.16 -2.22 -13.14
N TYR A 102 15.62 -1.18 -13.77
CA TYR A 102 15.60 0.14 -13.17
C TYR A 102 14.72 0.19 -11.91
N VAL A 103 15.32 0.66 -10.82
CA VAL A 103 14.68 0.87 -9.52
C VAL A 103 14.66 2.37 -9.23
N THR A 104 13.48 2.93 -8.94
CA THR A 104 13.37 4.39 -8.71
C THR A 104 14.13 4.79 -7.45
N LYS A 105 14.74 5.99 -7.46
CA LYS A 105 15.53 6.50 -6.32
C LYS A 105 14.70 6.66 -5.05
N THR A 106 13.40 6.87 -5.20
CA THR A 106 12.43 7.02 -4.11
C THR A 106 11.86 5.70 -3.61
N MET A 107 12.37 4.55 -4.08
CA MET A 107 11.98 3.25 -3.56
C MET A 107 12.29 3.16 -2.08
N HIS A 108 11.29 2.76 -1.30
CA HIS A 108 11.50 2.40 0.09
C HIS A 108 12.37 1.14 0.14
N LYS A 109 13.47 1.22 0.89
CA LYS A 109 14.22 0.02 1.28
C LYS A 109 13.32 -0.73 2.26
N ILE A 110 12.81 -1.87 1.80
CA ILE A 110 12.08 -2.82 2.65
C ILE A 110 13.13 -3.70 3.33
#